data_AF-A0A7J4RW16-F1
#
_entry.id   AF-A0A7J4RW16-F1
#
_cell.length_a   1.000
_cell.length_b   1.000
_cell.length_c   1.000
_cell.angle_alpha   90.00
_cell.angle_beta   90.00
_cell.angle_gamma   90.00
#
_symmetry.space_group_name_H-M   'P 1'
#
loop_
_entity.id
_entity.type
_entity.pdbx_description
1 polymer ?
#
loop_
_entity_poly.entity_id
_entity_poly.type
_entity_poly.pdbx_seq_one_letter_code
_entity_poly.pdbx_strand_id
1 'polypeptide(L)' 'HEFGHALGLRHSDFTDDLMFGIVPVPAYVSVHHIGTLVSMYENLITPSNSGIKT' A
#
# COMPACT_ATOMS: atom_id res chain seq x y z
N HIS A 1 8.28 3.22 11.71
CA HIS A 1 7.76 4.28 10.83
C HIS A 1 6.26 4.50 11.08
N GLU A 2 5.36 3.67 10.56
CA GLU A 2 3.90 3.89 10.69
C GLU A 2 3.36 3.84 12.12
N PHE A 3 3.91 2.98 12.99
CA PHE A 3 3.56 3.00 14.41
C PHE A 3 3.96 4.32 15.08
N GLY A 4 4.99 5.01 14.59
CA GLY A 4 5.38 6.35 15.03
C GLY A 4 4.34 7.41 14.63
N HIS A 5 3.83 7.35 13.40
CA HIS A 5 2.72 8.21 12.96
C HIS A 5 1.47 8.01 13.82
N ALA A 6 1.16 6.76 14.21
CA ALA A 6 0.05 6.47 15.12
C ALA A 6 0.21 7.09 16.53
N LEU A 7 1.45 7.38 16.95
CA LEU A 7 1.78 8.06 18.20
C LEU A 7 1.96 9.59 18.03
N GLY A 8 1.77 10.14 16.83
CA GLY A 8 1.89 11.57 16.53
C GLY A 8 3.30 12.03 16.15
N LEU A 9 4.24 11.12 15.90
CA LEU A 9 5.57 11.48 15.42
C LEU A 9 5.50 11.93 13.95
N ARG A 10 6.22 13.00 13.62
CA ARG A 10 6.39 13.47 12.23
C ARG A 10 7.59 12.81 11.58
N HIS A 11 7.71 12.95 10.26
CA HIS A 11 8.94 12.56 9.56
C HIS A 11 10.16 13.28 10.14
N SER A 12 11.29 12.56 10.16
CA SER A 12 12.60 13.11 10.47
C SER A 12 13.32 13.51 9.19
N ASP A 13 14.21 14.49 9.31
CA ASP A 13 15.12 14.92 8.25
C ASP A 13 16.43 14.12 8.24
N PHE A 14 16.69 13.30 9.26
CA PHE A 14 17.91 12.49 9.38
C PHE A 14 17.73 11.12 8.70
N THR A 15 18.63 10.77 7.79
CA THR A 15 18.53 9.57 6.93
C THR A 15 18.62 8.25 7.69
N ASP A 16 19.21 8.26 8.88
CA ASP A 16 19.38 7.12 9.77
C ASP A 16 18.24 6.96 10.78
N ASP A 17 17.31 7.92 10.86
CA ASP A 17 16.16 7.84 11.74
C ASP A 17 15.07 6.91 11.19
N LEU A 18 14.43 6.16 12.09
CA LEU A 18 13.28 5.33 11.78
C LEU A 18 12.11 6.11 11.13
N MET A 19 12.03 7.42 11.41
CA MET A 19 11.01 8.33 10.88
C MET A 19 11.44 9.06 9.60
N PHE A 20 12.60 8.74 9.02
CA PHE A 20 13.01 9.32 7.74
C PHE A 20 11.97 9.03 6.65
N GLY A 21 11.50 10.08 5.98
CA GLY A 21 10.33 10.02 5.09
C GLY A 21 10.58 9.40 3.71
N ILE A 22 11.79 8.95 3.43
CA ILE A 22 12.11 8.29 2.16
C ILE A 22 12.09 6.79 2.39
N VAL A 23 10.98 6.16 2.00
CA VAL A 23 10.96 4.72 1.79
C VAL A 23 11.85 4.46 0.56
N PRO A 24 12.89 3.61 0.65
CA PRO A 24 13.58 3.15 -0.55
C PRO A 24 12.56 2.35 -1.36
N VAL A 25 11.91 3.01 -2.32
CA VAL A 25 11.07 2.33 -3.30
C VAL A 25 12.02 1.50 -4.14
N PRO A 26 11.91 0.16 -4.17
CA PRO A 26 12.69 -0.62 -5.11
C PRO A 26 12.38 -0.10 -6.50
N ALA A 27 13.40 0.24 -7.30
CA ALA A 27 13.22 0.71 -8.67
C ALA A 27 12.56 -0.33 -9.61
N TYR A 28 12.22 -1.51 -9.08
CA TYR A 28 11.53 -2.58 -9.76
C TYR A 28 10.22 -2.90 -9.03
N VAL A 29 9.15 -3.04 -9.81
CA VAL A 29 7.89 -3.59 -9.33
C VAL A 29 8.05 -5.11 -9.23
N SER A 30 7.92 -5.68 -8.04
CA SER A 30 7.95 -7.13 -7.87
C SER A 30 6.70 -7.78 -8.48
N VAL A 31 6.80 -9.05 -8.88
CA VAL A 31 5.64 -9.82 -9.40
C VAL A 31 4.46 -9.86 -8.40
N HIS A 32 4.74 -9.79 -7.09
CA HIS A 32 3.71 -9.71 -6.06
C HIS A 32 2.96 -8.36 -6.10
N HIS A 33 3.67 -7.24 -6.33
CA HIS A 33 3.03 -5.93 -6.48
C HIS A 33 2.15 -5.87 -7.73
N ILE A 34 2.58 -6.52 -8.83
CA ILE A 34 1.75 -6.64 -10.04
C ILE A 34 0.47 -7.43 -9.72
N GLY A 35 0.58 -8.56 -9.03
CA GLY A 35 -0.59 -9.36 -8.63
C GLY A 35 -1.59 -8.60 -7.76
N THR A 36 -1.12 -7.78 -6.81
CA THR A 36 -1.98 -6.92 -5.98
C THR A 36 -2.70 -5.86 -6.81
N LEU A 37 -2.01 -5.22 -7.76
CA LEU A 37 -2.64 -4.22 -8.62
C LEU A 37 -3.70 -4.85 -9.53
N VAL A 38 -3.40 -6.00 -10.14
CA VAL A 38 -4.35 -6.72 -10.99
C VAL A 38 -5.61 -7.11 -10.22
N SER A 39 -5.46 -7.68 -9.01
CA SER A 39 -6.62 -8.07 -8.21
C SER A 39 -7.47 -6.87 -7.76
N MET A 40 -6.85 -5.72 -7.49
CA MET A 40 -7.59 -4.49 -7.22
C MET A 40 -8.41 -4.04 -8.44
N TYR A 41 -7.84 -4.06 -9.64
CA TYR A 41 -8.56 -3.68 -10.86
C TYR A 41 -9.64 -4.69 -11.26
N GLU A 42 -9.40 -5.99 -11.15
CA GLU A 42 -10.42 -7.03 -11.43
C GLU A 42 -11.62 -6.93 -10.50
N ASN A 43 -11.39 -6.64 -9.21
CA ASN A 43 -12.45 -6.38 -8.23
C ASN A 43 -13.22 -5.07 -8.50
N LEU A 44 -12.65 -4.12 -9.23
CA LEU A 44 -13.32 -2.89 -9.65
C LEU A 44 -14.11 -3.09 -10.97
N ILE A 45 -13.65 -3.99 -11.84
CA ILE A 45 -14.26 -4.25 -13.17
C ILE A 45 -15.37 -5.30 -13.09
N THR A 46 -15.29 -6.24 -12.15
CA THR A 46 -16.39 -7.17 -11.86
C THR A 46 -17.17 -6.64 -10.66
N PRO A 47 -18.37 -6.05 -10.85
CA PRO A 47 -19.27 -5.88 -9.73
C PRO A 47 -19.51 -7.27 -9.17
N SER A 48 -19.34 -7.46 -7.86
CA SER A 48 -19.75 -8.70 -7.23
C SER A 48 -21.21 -8.93 -7.60
N ASN A 49 -21.50 -9.95 -8.41
CA ASN A 49 -22.85 -10.48 -8.57
C ASN A 49 -23.23 -11.18 -7.26
N SER A 50 -23.32 -10.42 -6.17
CA SER A 50 -23.93 -10.85 -4.93
C SER A 50 -25.38 -10.36 -4.92
N GLY A 51 -26.26 -11.22 -5.44
CA GLY A 51 -27.69 -11.13 -5.16
C GLY A 51 -28.59 -10.80 -6.34
N ILE A 52 -28.90 -11.81 -7.15
CA ILE A 52 -30.31 -12.08 -7.47
C ILE A 52 -30.58 -13.53 -7.08
N LYS A 53 -31.10 -13.71 -5.87
CA LYS A 53 -31.98 -14.85 -5.56
C LYS A 53 -33.39 -14.37 -5.85
N THR A 54 -34.03 -14.96 -6.86
CA THR A 54 -35.44 -15.41 -6.92
C THR A 54 -35.61 -16.14 -8.23
#